data_AF-G2ZQV2-F1
#
_entry.id   AF-G2ZQV2-F1
#
_cell.length_a   1.000
_cell.length_b   1.000
_cell.length_c   1.000
_cell.angle_alpha   90.00
_cell.angle_beta   90.00
_cell.angle_gamma   90.00
#
_symmetry.space_group_name_H-M   'P 1'
#
loop_
_entity.id
_entity.type
_entity.pdbx_description
1 polymer ?
#
loop_
_entity_poly.entity_id
_entity_poly.type
_entity_poly.pdbx_seq_one_letter_code
_entity_poly.pdbx_strand_id
1 'polypeptide(L)' 'MGWIGPLWVGLAVGAAARWLHPHGTRPGLLAAMLAGAVGALLAYYGGQFAHLYADGQVLAWTAAVVGAMVVPAAWGLLRG' A
#
# COMPACT_ATOMS: atom_id res chain seq x y z
N MET A 1 1.01 -9.16 16.25
CA MET A 1 0.50 -9.90 15.08
C MET A 1 1.51 -9.75 13.95
N GLY A 2 1.84 -10.82 13.22
CA GLY A 2 2.99 -10.81 12.30
C GLY A 2 2.83 -9.80 11.15
N TRP A 3 3.91 -9.06 10.87
CA TRP A 3 4.10 -8.10 9.76
C TRP A 3 3.75 -8.66 8.36
N ILE A 4 3.65 -9.98 8.26
CA ILE A 4 3.22 -10.73 7.07
C ILE A 4 1.80 -10.34 6.61
N GLY A 5 0.88 -10.04 7.52
CA GLY A 5 -0.50 -9.67 7.16
C GLY A 5 -0.57 -8.41 6.30
N PRO A 6 -0.07 -7.26 6.81
CA PRO A 6 -0.01 -6.01 6.05
C PRO A 6 0.78 -6.14 4.74
N LEU A 7 1.82 -6.97 4.70
CA LEU A 7 2.59 -7.23 3.48
C LEU A 7 1.72 -7.86 2.39
N TRP A 8 0.98 -8.93 2.71
CA TRP A 8 0.09 -9.59 1.74
C TRP A 8 -1.02 -8.67 1.25
N VAL A 9 -1.58 -7.86 2.16
CA VAL A 9 -2.54 -6.81 1.81
C VAL A 9 -1.92 -5.81 0.83
N GLY A 10 -0.72 -5.32 1.12
CA GLY A 10 -0.03 -4.37 0.25
C GLY A 10 0.29 -4.93 -1.14
N LEU A 11 0.71 -6.19 -1.23
CA LEU A 11 0.97 -6.84 -2.51
C LEU A 11 -0.31 -6.97 -3.35
N ALA A 12 -1.41 -7.44 -2.73
CA ALA A 12 -2.70 -7.63 -3.42
C ALA A 12 -3.32 -6.30 -3.83
N VAL A 13 -3.36 -5.32 -2.93
CA VAL A 13 -3.93 -4.00 -3.19
C VAL A 13 -3.06 -3.22 -4.18
N GLY A 14 -1.74 -3.31 -4.09
CA GLY A 14 -0.83 -2.70 -5.07
C GLY A 14 -1.01 -3.26 -6.48
N ALA A 15 -1.15 -4.59 -6.61
CA ALA A 15 -1.48 -5.24 -7.88
C ALA A 15 -2.83 -4.81 -8.44
N ALA A 16 -3.83 -4.57 -7.58
CA ALA A 16 -5.13 -4.05 -7.99
C ALA A 16 -5.08 -2.56 -8.37
N ALA A 17 -4.33 -1.74 -7.64
CA ALA A 17 -4.18 -0.30 -7.87
C ALA A 17 -3.53 0.02 -9.23
N ARG A 18 -2.74 -0.90 -9.78
CA ARG A 18 -2.25 -0.86 -11.17
C ARG A 18 -3.38 -0.64 -12.19
N TRP A 19 -4.57 -1.19 -11.96
CA TRP A 19 -5.67 -1.12 -12.92
C TRP A 19 -6.32 0.26 -12.95
N LEU A 20 -6.08 1.08 -11.92
CA LEU A 20 -6.47 2.48 -11.87
C LEU A 20 -5.62 3.35 -12.81
N HIS A 21 -4.45 2.87 -13.25
CA HIS A 21 -3.59 3.62 -14.16
C HIS A 21 -4.06 3.49 -15.62
N PRO A 22 -4.04 4.60 -16.39
CA PRO A 22 -4.34 4.59 -17.83
C PRO A 22 -3.49 3.56 -18.56
N HIS A 23 -4.05 2.89 -19.58
CA HIS A 23 -3.42 1.78 -20.30
C HIS A 23 -1.99 2.05 -20.80
N GLY A 24 -1.64 3.31 -21.11
CA GLY A 24 -0.30 3.69 -21.60
C GLY A 24 0.75 3.93 -20.51
N THR A 25 0.37 4.13 -19.25
CA THR A 25 1.28 4.51 -18.15
C THR A 25 1.27 3.51 -16.99
N ARG A 26 0.75 2.31 -17.22
CA ARG A 26 0.62 1.28 -16.18
C ARG A 26 2.00 0.87 -15.66
N PRO A 27 2.24 0.93 -14.34
CA PRO A 27 3.42 0.31 -13.78
C PRO A 27 3.39 -1.20 -14.07
N GLY A 28 4.58 -1.78 -14.25
CA GLY A 28 4.73 -3.24 -14.32
C GLY A 28 4.13 -3.88 -13.07
N LEU A 29 3.57 -5.09 -13.20
CA LEU A 29 2.88 -5.78 -12.10
C LEU A 29 3.77 -5.85 -10.84
N LEU A 30 5.04 -6.22 -11.01
CA LEU A 30 6.00 -6.31 -9.92
C LEU A 30 6.24 -4.94 -9.24
N ALA A 31 6.37 -3.87 -10.03
CA ALA A 31 6.56 -2.52 -9.49
C ALA A 31 5.34 -2.06 -8.70
N ALA A 32 4.13 -2.35 -9.18
CA ALA A 32 2.89 -2.03 -8.48
C ALA A 32 2.75 -2.81 -7.16
N MET A 33 3.10 -4.10 -7.16
CA MET A 33 3.11 -4.94 -5.97
C MET A 33 4.11 -4.43 -4.93
N LEU A 34 5.34 -4.13 -5.33
CA LEU A 34 6.38 -3.60 -4.43
C LEU A 34 5.97 -2.22 -3.87
N ALA A 35 5.46 -1.33 -4.71
CA ALA A 35 4.95 -0.03 -4.27
C ALA A 35 3.80 -0.17 -3.27
N GLY A 36 2.85 -1.08 -3.52
CA GLY A 36 1.76 -1.36 -2.59
C GLY A 36 2.22 -1.97 -1.27
N ALA A 37 3.19 -2.90 -1.30
CA ALA A 37 3.79 -3.49 -0.11
C ALA A 37 4.45 -2.42 0.78
N VAL A 38 5.27 -1.55 0.17
CA VAL A 38 5.92 -0.44 0.87
C VAL A 38 4.87 0.51 1.46
N GLY A 39 3.84 0.88 0.69
CA GLY A 39 2.76 1.75 1.16
C GLY A 39 1.96 1.16 2.32
N ALA A 40 1.63 -0.13 2.26
CA ALA A 40 0.94 -0.83 3.33
C ALA A 40 1.75 -0.83 4.62
N LEU A 41 3.03 -1.19 4.54
CA LEU A 41 3.92 -1.26 5.70
C LEU A 41 4.13 0.12 6.33
N LEU A 42 4.37 1.14 5.50
CA LEU A 42 4.55 2.52 5.96
C LEU A 42 3.30 3.04 6.67
N ALA A 43 2.11 2.81 6.12
CA ALA A 43 0.88 3.24 6.77
C ALA A 43 0.61 2.44 8.05
N TYR A 44 0.75 1.11 8.00
CA TYR A 44 0.55 0.23 9.15
C TYR A 44 1.43 0.63 10.33
N TYR A 45 2.74 0.70 10.12
CA TYR A 45 3.68 1.07 11.17
C TYR A 45 3.64 2.56 11.50
N GLY A 46 3.48 3.43 10.49
CA GLY A 46 3.43 4.87 10.69
C GLY A 46 2.29 5.29 11.62
N GLY A 47 1.09 4.72 11.46
CA GLY A 47 -0.01 5.01 12.37
C GLY A 47 0.13 4.38 13.75
N GLN A 48 0.85 3.26 13.88
CA GLN A 48 1.22 2.70 15.18
C GLN A 48 2.20 3.62 15.92
N PHE A 49 3.25 4.11 15.22
CA PHE A 49 4.21 5.06 15.78
C PHE A 49 3.56 6.40 16.15
N ALA A 50 2.54 6.82 15.39
CA ALA A 50 1.75 8.01 15.71
C ALA A 50 0.71 7.79 16.82
N HIS A 51 0.68 6.62 17.47
CA HIS A 51 -0.29 6.25 18.51
C HIS A 51 -1.76 6.36 18.07
N LEU A 52 -2.05 6.28 16.77
CA LEU A 52 -3.42 6.35 16.23
C LEU A 52 -4.20 5.06 16.48
N TYR A 53 -3.50 3.92 16.52
CA TYR A 53 -4.09 2.61 16.75
C TYR A 53 -3.04 1.60 17.23
N ALA A 54 -3.52 0.54 17.87
CA ALA A 54 -2.72 -0.59 18.31
C ALA A 54 -2.60 -1.68 17.23
N ASP A 55 -1.60 -2.54 17.39
CA ASP A 55 -1.35 -3.67 16.51
C ASP A 55 -2.54 -4.64 16.45
N GLY A 56 -2.93 -5.02 15.24
CA GLY A 56 -4.07 -5.92 15.00
C GLY A 56 -5.46 -5.27 15.07
N GLN A 57 -5.57 -3.96 15.34
CA GLN A 57 -6.86 -3.26 15.26
C GLN A 57 -7.34 -3.12 13.82
N VAL A 58 -8.67 -3.09 13.62
CA VAL A 58 -9.30 -2.84 12.30
C VAL A 58 -8.72 -1.59 11.64
N LEU A 59 -8.46 -0.54 12.41
CA LEU A 59 -7.91 0.71 11.90
C LEU A 59 -6.50 0.54 11.29
N ALA A 60 -5.67 -0.34 11.88
CA ALA A 60 -4.35 -0.66 11.36
C ALA A 60 -4.43 -1.35 9.98
N TRP A 61 -5.34 -2.31 9.82
CA TRP A 61 -5.59 -2.97 8.55
C TRP A 61 -6.14 -2.00 7.49
N THR A 62 -7.04 -1.12 7.90
CA THR A 62 -7.60 -0.10 7.01
C THR A 62 -6.51 0.87 6.53
N ALA A 63 -5.64 1.31 7.44
CA ALA A 63 -4.49 2.15 7.09
C ALA A 63 -3.54 1.44 6.12
N ALA A 64 -3.27 0.14 6.30
CA ALA A 64 -2.45 -0.64 5.37
C ALA A 64 -3.06 -0.68 3.95
N VAL A 65 -4.38 -0.89 3.83
CA VAL A 65 -5.08 -0.87 2.53
C VAL A 65 -4.97 0.52 1.89
N VAL A 66 -5.25 1.58 2.65
CA VAL A 66 -5.18 2.96 2.15
C VAL A 66 -3.75 3.31 1.72
N GLY A 67 -2.75 3.01 2.55
CA GLY A 67 -1.34 3.23 2.23
C GLY A 67 -0.89 2.49 0.97
N ALA A 68 -1.35 1.25 0.79
CA ALA A 68 -1.06 0.45 -0.39
C ALA A 68 -1.64 1.02 -1.69
N MET A 69 -2.72 1.82 -1.61
CA MET A 69 -3.30 2.50 -2.77
C MET A 69 -2.59 3.80 -3.10
N VAL A 70 -2.15 4.55 -2.07
CA VAL A 70 -1.59 5.90 -2.23
C VAL A 70 -0.21 5.86 -2.91
N VAL A 71 0.67 4.91 -2.53
CA VAL A 71 2.03 4.86 -3.09
C VAL A 71 2.05 4.56 -4.59
N PRO A 72 1.31 3.55 -5.11
CA PRO A 72 1.18 3.35 -6.55
C PRO A 72 0.48 4.52 -7.25
N ALA A 73 -0.51 5.18 -6.64
CA ALA A 73 -1.15 6.35 -7.24
C ALA A 73 -0.19 7.53 -7.40
N ALA A 74 0.68 7.76 -6.42
CA ALA A 74 1.73 8.78 -6.48
C ALA A 74 2.85 8.44 -7.47
N TRP A 75 3.04 7.17 -7.82
CA TRP A 75 4.03 6.74 -8.81
C TRP A 75 3.80 7.35 -10.20
N GLY A 76 2.55 7.52 -10.61
CA GLY A 76 2.19 8.23 -11.84
C GLY A 76 2.59 9.71 -11.81
N LEU A 77 2.62 10.33 -10.62
CA LEU A 77 3.04 11.72 -10.40
C LEU A 77 4.58 11.87 -10.41
N LEU A 78 5.30 10.89 -9.86
CA LEU A 78 6.78 10.93 -9.76
C LEU A 78 7.51 10.63 -11.08
N ARG A 79 6.81 10.07 -12.08
CA ARG A 79 7.36 9.76 -13.41
C ARG A 79 6.84 10.69 -14.52
N GLY A 80 6.03 11.69 -14.17
CA GLY A 80 5.59 12.75 -15.09
C GLY A 80 6.58 13.90 -15.13
#